data_AF-A0A6L3ZNQ4-F1
#
_entry.id   AF-A0A6L3ZNQ4-F1
#
_cell.length_a   1.000
_cell.length_b   1.000
_cell.length_c   1.000
_cell.angle_alpha   90.00
_cell.angle_beta   90.00
_cell.angle_gamma   90.00
#
_symmetry.space_group_name_H-M   'P 1'
#
loop_
_entity.id
_entity.type
_entity.pdbx_description
1 polymer ?
#
loop_
_entity_poly.entity_id
_entity_poly.type
_entity_poly.pdbx_seq_one_letter_code
_entity_poly.pdbx_strand_id
1 'polypeptide(L)'
;MTTDKELIYTIALSELRAGKQASEIGNIGQARVCARRACGMAIEYWLKSNSYKDWGASAITMLNKLQEDYSIPKYIRDAAYRLTKRADKNFETGVEEDPLKDGEMIVKYFLDSLQSGE
;
A
#
# COMPACT_ATOMS: atom_id res chain seq x y z
N MET A 1 -4.50 21.39 5.30
CA MET A 1 -4.88 19.98 5.07
C MET A 1 -4.59 19.52 3.65
N THR A 2 -4.82 20.33 2.61
CA THR A 2 -4.52 19.97 1.19
C THR A 2 -3.04 19.74 0.92
N THR A 3 -2.17 20.60 1.44
CA THR A 3 -0.71 20.54 1.21
C THR A 3 -0.06 19.28 1.81
N ASP A 4 -0.50 18.84 3.00
CA ASP A 4 0.03 17.64 3.64
C ASP A 4 -0.33 16.38 2.85
N LYS A 5 -1.57 16.30 2.35
CA LYS A 5 -2.02 15.18 1.50
C LYS A 5 -1.20 15.12 0.20
N GLU A 6 -1.04 16.26 -0.47
CA GLU A 6 -0.26 16.36 -1.71
C GLU A 6 1.21 15.97 -1.50
N LEU A 7 1.79 16.39 -0.37
CA LEU A 7 3.14 15.98 0.02
C LEU A 7 3.23 14.48 0.24
N ILE A 8 2.32 13.88 1.02
CA ILE A 8 2.31 12.42 1.25
C ILE A 8 2.10 11.66 -0.06
N TYR A 9 1.19 12.12 -0.92
CA TYR A 9 0.98 11.53 -2.24
C TYR A 9 2.26 11.58 -3.09
N THR A 10 2.95 12.71 -3.08
CA THR A 10 4.22 12.88 -3.81
C THR A 10 5.31 11.94 -3.30
N ILE A 11 5.45 11.78 -1.97
CA ILE A 11 6.44 10.88 -1.38
C ILE A 11 6.08 9.41 -1.68
N ALA A 12 4.80 9.03 -1.55
CA ALA A 12 4.33 7.69 -1.87
C ALA A 12 4.56 7.33 -3.35
N LEU A 13 4.32 8.28 -4.27
CA LEU A 13 4.65 8.10 -5.68
C LEU A 13 6.15 7.95 -5.93
N SER A 14 6.99 8.65 -5.16
CA SER A 14 8.45 8.49 -5.25
C SER A 14 8.89 7.08 -4.87
N GLU A 15 8.33 6.52 -3.79
CA GLU A 15 8.55 5.12 -3.41
C GLU A 15 8.11 4.15 -4.52
N LEU A 16 6.93 4.34 -5.10
CA LEU A 16 6.46 3.51 -6.22
C LEU A 16 7.37 3.60 -7.44
N ARG A 17 7.91 4.78 -7.76
CA ARG A 17 8.91 4.95 -8.83
C ARG A 17 10.21 4.21 -8.53
N ALA A 18 10.70 4.27 -7.31
CA ALA A 18 11.88 3.50 -6.89
C ALA A 18 11.61 1.99 -7.01
N GLY A 19 10.40 1.55 -6.66
CA GLY A 19 9.96 0.17 -6.85
C GLY A 19 9.89 -0.25 -8.32
N LYS A 20 9.44 0.66 -9.21
CA LYS A 20 9.45 0.44 -10.66
C LYS A 20 10.86 0.23 -11.20
N GLN A 21 11.80 1.09 -10.83
CA GLN A 21 13.21 0.95 -11.21
C GLN A 21 13.80 -0.38 -10.72
N ALA A 22 13.46 -0.80 -9.49
CA ALA A 22 13.86 -2.10 -8.96
C ALA A 22 13.26 -3.27 -9.75
N SER A 23 11.99 -3.18 -10.15
CA SER A 23 11.34 -4.20 -10.96
C SER A 23 11.95 -4.32 -12.36
N GLU A 24 12.31 -3.19 -12.99
CA GLU A 24 12.94 -3.14 -14.32
C GLU A 24 14.30 -3.87 -14.36
N ILE A 25 15.01 -3.94 -13.23
CA ILE A 25 16.26 -4.71 -13.09
C ILE A 25 16.06 -6.11 -12.48
N GLY A 26 14.81 -6.58 -12.38
CA GLY A 26 14.47 -7.91 -11.87
C GLY A 26 14.46 -8.05 -10.34
N ASN A 27 14.58 -6.96 -9.58
CA ASN A 27 14.56 -6.98 -8.12
C ASN A 27 13.13 -6.81 -7.58
N ILE A 28 12.30 -7.85 -7.78
CA ILE A 28 10.90 -7.88 -7.35
C ILE A 28 10.73 -7.76 -5.83
N GLY A 29 11.70 -8.29 -5.06
CA GLY A 29 11.72 -8.15 -3.60
C GLY A 29 11.77 -6.68 -3.17
N GLN A 30 12.68 -5.92 -3.76
CA GLN A 30 12.79 -4.48 -3.52
C GLN A 30 11.57 -3.72 -4.04
N ALA A 31 11.02 -4.08 -5.21
CA ALA A 31 9.78 -3.48 -5.72
C ALA A 31 8.62 -3.61 -4.72
N ARG A 32 8.48 -4.79 -4.08
CA ARG A 32 7.49 -5.03 -3.04
C ARG A 32 7.75 -4.23 -1.77
N VAL A 33 9.02 -4.07 -1.35
CA VAL A 33 9.37 -3.22 -0.20
C VAL A 33 8.96 -1.77 -0.45
N CYS A 34 9.27 -1.23 -1.63
CA CYS A 34 8.88 0.11 -2.04
C CYS A 34 7.36 0.29 -2.06
N ALA A 35 6.62 -0.67 -2.65
CA ALA A 35 5.15 -0.64 -2.64
C ALA A 35 4.57 -0.62 -1.21
N ARG A 36 5.10 -1.46 -0.30
CA ARG A 36 4.66 -1.48 1.11
C ARG A 36 4.91 -0.14 1.79
N ARG A 37 6.07 0.50 1.56
CA ARG A 37 6.39 1.82 2.12
C ARG A 37 5.41 2.88 1.65
N ALA A 38 5.14 2.94 0.35
CA ALA A 38 4.15 3.84 -0.22
C ALA A 38 2.77 3.66 0.45
N CYS A 39 2.33 2.40 0.62
CA CYS A 39 1.08 2.09 1.33
C CYS A 39 1.11 2.57 2.78
N GLY A 40 2.20 2.32 3.50
CA GLY A 40 2.35 2.72 4.90
C GLY A 40 2.17 4.24 5.08
N MET A 41 2.76 5.04 4.21
CA MET A 41 2.60 6.51 4.24
C MET A 41 1.14 6.94 4.02
N ALA A 42 0.47 6.33 3.05
CA ALA A 42 -0.94 6.62 2.75
C ALA A 42 -1.87 6.21 3.90
N ILE A 43 -1.67 5.02 4.46
CA ILE A 43 -2.43 4.50 5.59
C ILE A 43 -2.19 5.35 6.85
N GLU A 44 -0.94 5.68 7.16
CA GLU A 44 -0.58 6.52 8.29
C GLU A 44 -1.27 7.89 8.22
N TYR A 45 -1.30 8.51 7.04
CA TYR A 45 -2.03 9.76 6.82
C TYR A 45 -3.52 9.59 7.14
N TRP A 46 -4.16 8.54 6.62
CA TRP A 46 -5.58 8.29 6.87
C TRP A 46 -5.91 7.96 8.34
N LEU A 47 -5.01 7.27 9.04
CA LEU A 47 -5.15 6.95 10.46
C LEU A 47 -5.12 8.20 11.36
N LYS A 48 -4.52 9.31 10.93
CA LYS A 48 -4.60 10.58 11.68
C LYS A 48 -6.03 11.07 11.85
N SER A 49 -6.90 10.82 10.87
CA SER A 49 -8.34 11.12 10.93
C SER A 49 -9.18 9.93 11.41
N ASN A 50 -8.58 8.76 11.59
CA ASN A 50 -9.22 7.52 12.02
C ASN A 50 -8.49 6.92 13.23
N SER A 51 -8.14 7.77 14.19
CA SER A 51 -7.26 7.42 15.32
C SER A 51 -7.83 6.36 16.26
N TYR A 52 -9.11 6.02 16.15
CA TYR A 52 -9.72 4.89 16.85
C TYR A 52 -9.23 3.52 16.33
N LYS A 53 -8.60 3.47 15.14
CA LYS A 53 -7.99 2.26 14.59
C LYS A 53 -6.50 2.22 14.95
N ASP A 54 -6.12 1.24 15.77
CA ASP A 54 -4.72 0.93 16.04
C ASP A 54 -4.21 -0.15 15.07
N TRP A 55 -3.62 0.32 13.96
CA TRP A 55 -3.03 -0.55 12.95
C TRP A 55 -1.50 -0.67 13.08
N GLY A 56 -0.93 -0.18 14.19
CA GLY A 56 0.49 -0.18 14.48
C GLY A 56 1.31 0.87 13.70
N ALA A 57 2.63 0.85 13.91
CA ALA A 57 3.54 1.90 13.44
C ALA A 57 4.37 1.54 12.18
N SER A 58 4.27 0.29 11.69
CA SER A 58 5.05 -0.15 10.54
C SER A 58 4.13 -0.46 9.36
N ALA A 59 4.61 -0.23 8.14
CA ALA A 59 3.88 -0.53 6.91
C ALA A 59 3.39 -1.99 6.86
N ILE A 60 4.20 -2.95 7.34
CA ILE A 60 3.79 -4.36 7.33
C ILE A 60 2.68 -4.65 8.35
N THR A 61 2.76 -4.05 9.55
CA THR A 61 1.71 -4.19 10.57
C THR A 61 0.40 -3.58 10.08
N MET A 62 0.47 -2.40 9.47
CA MET A 62 -0.68 -1.70 8.89
C MET A 62 -1.34 -2.53 7.80
N LEU A 63 -0.56 -3.09 6.87
CA LEU A 63 -1.08 -3.93 5.79
C LEU A 63 -1.69 -5.25 6.32
N ASN A 64 -1.15 -5.83 7.39
CA ASN A 64 -1.75 -7.00 8.04
C ASN A 64 -3.11 -6.65 8.66
N LYS A 65 -3.20 -5.52 9.37
CA LYS A 65 -4.46 -5.06 9.96
C LYS A 65 -5.51 -4.67 8.93
N LEU A 66 -5.08 -4.06 7.83
CA LEU A 66 -5.93 -3.73 6.69
C LEU A 66 -6.67 -4.95 6.11
N GLN A 67 -6.02 -6.11 6.06
CA GLN A 67 -6.63 -7.34 5.55
C GLN A 67 -7.79 -7.84 6.42
N GLU A 68 -7.71 -7.56 7.73
CA GLU A 68 -8.67 -7.99 8.75
C GLU A 68 -9.87 -7.04 8.87
N ASP A 69 -9.77 -5.83 8.30
CA ASP A 69 -10.80 -4.81 8.46
C ASP A 69 -11.88 -4.88 7.38
N TYR A 70 -13.00 -5.53 7.69
CA TYR A 70 -14.12 -5.69 6.78
C TYR A 70 -14.84 -4.39 6.40
N SER A 71 -14.57 -3.25 7.07
CA SER A 71 -15.09 -1.95 6.63
C SER A 71 -14.39 -1.43 5.37
N ILE A 72 -13.23 -1.99 5.01
CA ILE A 72 -12.48 -1.64 3.80
C ILE A 72 -12.94 -2.53 2.64
N PRO A 73 -13.11 -2.04 1.40
CA PRO A 73 -13.49 -2.87 0.26
C PRO A 73 -12.58 -4.09 0.05
N LYS A 74 -13.19 -5.24 -0.32
CA LYS A 74 -12.46 -6.51 -0.48
C LYS A 74 -11.25 -6.40 -1.40
N TYR A 75 -11.35 -5.67 -2.51
CA TYR A 75 -10.26 -5.54 -3.48
C TYR A 75 -9.00 -4.86 -2.91
N ILE A 76 -9.16 -3.93 -1.96
CA ILE A 76 -8.05 -3.30 -1.21
C ILE A 76 -7.44 -4.27 -0.22
N ARG A 77 -8.28 -5.03 0.50
CA ARG A 77 -7.82 -6.08 1.43
C ARG A 77 -7.04 -7.18 0.69
N ASP A 78 -7.50 -7.58 -0.49
CA ASP A 78 -6.82 -8.56 -1.33
C ASP A 78 -5.46 -8.03 -1.84
N ALA A 79 -5.36 -6.74 -2.18
CA ALA A 79 -4.09 -6.10 -2.54
C ALA A 79 -3.11 -6.08 -1.36
N ALA A 80 -3.60 -5.77 -0.16
CA ALA A 80 -2.78 -5.83 1.05
C ALA A 80 -2.29 -7.26 1.32
N TYR A 81 -3.15 -8.26 1.15
CA TYR A 81 -2.78 -9.68 1.27
C TYR A 81 -1.66 -10.09 0.31
N ARG A 82 -1.77 -9.74 -0.98
CA ARG A 82 -0.71 -9.99 -1.96
C ARG A 82 0.60 -9.29 -1.57
N LEU A 83 0.52 -8.04 -1.09
CA LEU A 83 1.70 -7.32 -0.64
C LEU A 83 2.35 -7.94 0.60
N THR A 84 1.61 -8.56 1.52
CA THR A 84 2.19 -9.17 2.74
C THR A 84 2.56 -10.63 2.58
N LYS A 85 2.02 -11.32 1.56
CA LYS A 85 2.36 -12.70 1.26
C LYS A 85 3.88 -12.82 1.08
N ARG A 86 4.48 -13.81 1.75
CA ARG A 86 5.88 -14.13 1.53
C ARG A 86 5.99 -14.60 0.08
N ALA A 87 7.00 -14.10 -0.65
CA ALA A 87 7.37 -14.69 -1.92
C ALA A 87 7.94 -16.07 -1.57
N ASP A 88 7.10 -17.09 -1.68
CA ASP A 88 7.53 -18.46 -1.50
C ASP A 88 8.58 -18.76 -2.57
N LYS A 89 9.67 -19.43 -2.21
CA LYS A 89 10.82 -19.70 -3.10
C LYS A 89 10.47 -20.47 -4.38
N ASN A 90 9.23 -20.95 -4.50
CA ASN A 90 8.68 -21.50 -5.72
C ASN A 90 7.85 -20.41 -6.38
N PHE A 91 8.41 -19.78 -7.42
CA PHE A 91 7.76 -18.84 -8.33
C PHE A 91 6.60 -19.50 -9.12
N GLU A 92 5.83 -20.40 -8.51
CA GLU A 92 4.70 -21.12 -9.08
C GLU A 92 3.39 -20.53 -8.54
N THR A 93 3.18 -19.23 -8.77
CA THR A 93 1.81 -18.73 -8.83
C THR A 93 1.66 -18.13 -10.21
N GLY A 94 0.94 -18.84 -11.09
CA GLY A 94 0.66 -18.46 -12.49
C GLY A 94 -0.18 -17.19 -12.67
N VAL A 95 -0.13 -16.28 -11.69
CA VAL A 95 -0.62 -14.91 -11.79
C VAL A 95 0.57 -14.03 -11.45
N GLU A 96 1.02 -13.25 -12.42
CA GLU A 96 2.05 -12.23 -12.25
C GLU A 96 1.57 -11.23 -11.18
N GLU A 97 2.00 -11.44 -9.93
CA GLU A 97 1.73 -10.51 -8.85
C GLU A 97 2.56 -9.24 -9.10
N ASP A 98 1.91 -8.16 -9.54
CA ASP A 98 2.52 -6.84 -9.68
C ASP A 98 2.38 -6.07 -8.35
N PRO A 99 3.42 -6.04 -7.49
CA PRO A 99 3.34 -5.36 -6.21
C PRO A 99 3.16 -3.84 -6.36
N LEU A 100 3.58 -3.25 -7.49
CA LEU A 100 3.45 -1.81 -7.70
C LEU A 100 2.00 -1.44 -8.00
N LYS A 101 1.30 -2.26 -8.77
CA LYS A 101 -0.13 -2.09 -9.02
C LYS A 101 -0.97 -2.22 -7.74
N ASP A 102 -0.64 -3.18 -6.89
CA ASP A 102 -1.27 -3.31 -5.56
C ASP A 102 -0.97 -2.08 -4.68
N GLY A 103 0.28 -1.60 -4.71
CA GLY A 103 0.70 -0.40 -4.01
C GLY A 103 -0.07 0.85 -4.46
N GLU A 104 -0.16 1.09 -5.76
CA GLU A 104 -0.92 2.21 -6.34
C GLU A 104 -2.39 2.19 -5.92
N MET A 105 -3.01 1.01 -5.94
CA MET A 105 -4.42 0.84 -5.61
C MET A 105 -4.71 1.23 -4.15
N ILE A 106 -3.85 0.80 -3.23
CA ILE A 106 -3.97 1.12 -1.80
C ILE A 106 -3.67 2.60 -1.55
N VAL A 107 -2.62 3.15 -2.17
CA VAL A 107 -2.26 4.58 -2.04
C VAL A 107 -3.40 5.47 -2.52
N LYS A 108 -3.95 5.20 -3.71
CA LYS A 108 -5.10 5.93 -4.26
C LYS A 108 -6.30 5.80 -3.31
N TYR A 109 -6.62 4.60 -2.85
CA TYR A 109 -7.73 4.44 -1.91
C TYR A 109 -7.57 5.30 -0.66
N PHE A 110 -6.46 5.20 0.08
CA PHE A 110 -6.33 5.93 1.35
C PHE A 110 -6.13 7.44 1.21
N LEU A 111 -5.62 7.90 0.08
CA LEU A 111 -5.45 9.33 -0.17
C LEU A 111 -6.67 9.94 -0.87
N ASP A 112 -7.37 9.24 -1.76
CA ASP A 112 -8.54 9.76 -2.49
C ASP A 112 -9.85 9.69 -1.71
N SER A 113 -9.96 8.85 -0.66
CA SER A 113 -11.18 8.58 0.13
C SER A 113 -11.72 9.75 0.99
N LEU A 114 -11.58 11.01 0.54
CA LEU A 114 -12.29 12.17 1.11
C LEU A 114 -13.02 13.03 0.06
N GLN A 115 -13.21 12.54 -1.17
CA GLN A 115 -14.09 13.23 -2.14
C GLN A 115 -15.58 12.84 -2.06
N SER A 116 -16.01 12.08 -1.05
CA SER A 116 -17.44 11.88 -0.77
C SER A 116 -17.72 12.11 0.71
N GLY A 117 -17.66 13.37 1.11
CA GLY A 117 -18.55 13.89 2.13
C GLY A 117 -19.71 14.58 1.41
N GLU A 118 -20.80 13.85 1.22
CA GLU A 118 -22.13 14.46 1.19
C GLU A 118 -22.55 14.78 2.63
#